data_AF-A0A4S2DPL8-F1
#
_entry.id   AF-A0A4S2DPL8-F1
#
_cell.length_a   1.000
_cell.length_b   1.000
_cell.length_c   1.000
_cell.angle_alpha   90.00
_cell.angle_beta   90.00
_cell.angle_gamma   90.00
#
_symmetry.space_group_name_H-M   'P 1'
#
loop_
_entity.id
_entity.type
_entity.pdbx_description
1 polymer ?
#
loop_
_entity_poly.entity_id
_entity_poly.type
_entity_poly.pdbx_seq_one_letter_code
_entity_poly.pdbx_strand_id
1 'polypeptide(L)'
;MNDLKSKIELLKKEVSSIEYDKNKEVFDGILSLIDILSEEVRALSDRQESLEENLEYIDEDIIGLQDELFEEVSIEDLMEMEEEYVEIKCNNCQKPLFIEGDTINNSSIIPCPFCNKNAIEK
;
A
#
# COMPACT_ATOMS: atom_id res chain seq x y z
N MET A 1 -5.81 -26.36 -10.87
CA MET A 1 -5.49 -27.51 -9.98
C MET A 1 -6.01 -28.87 -10.44
N ASN A 2 -7.23 -28.97 -11.01
CA ASN A 2 -7.80 -30.28 -11.41
C ASN A 2 -7.00 -31.03 -12.47
N ASP A 3 -6.36 -30.31 -13.40
CA ASP A 3 -5.51 -30.89 -14.46
C ASP A 3 -4.20 -31.48 -13.93
N LEU A 4 -3.62 -30.89 -12.87
CA LEU A 4 -2.42 -31.44 -12.24
C LEU A 4 -2.74 -32.75 -11.51
N LYS A 5 -3.88 -32.79 -10.80
CA LYS A 5 -4.33 -33.98 -10.08
C LYS A 5 -4.61 -35.14 -11.03
N SER A 6 -5.31 -34.89 -12.13
CA SER A 6 -5.59 -35.93 -13.13
C SER A 6 -4.31 -36.49 -13.77
N LYS A 7 -3.32 -35.63 -14.04
CA LYS A 7 -2.01 -36.05 -14.56
C LYS A 7 -1.21 -36.89 -13.56
N ILE A 8 -1.24 -36.54 -12.28
CA ILE A 8 -0.60 -37.33 -11.21
C ILE A 8 -1.25 -38.71 -11.09
N GLU A 9 -2.58 -38.79 -11.11
CA GLU A 9 -3.30 -40.07 -11.04
C GLU A 9 -3.05 -40.96 -12.26
N LEU A 10 -2.94 -40.37 -13.46
CA LEU A 10 -2.49 -41.07 -14.67
C LEU A 10 -1.08 -41.65 -14.50
N LEU A 11 -0.13 -40.85 -14.02
CA LEU A 11 1.24 -41.27 -13.79
C LEU A 11 1.32 -42.41 -12.76
N LYS A 12 0.58 -42.32 -11.65
CA LYS A 12 0.49 -43.40 -10.65
C LYS A 12 0.02 -44.70 -11.26
N LYS A 13 -1.01 -44.65 -12.10
CA LYS A 13 -1.56 -45.84 -12.78
C LYS A 13 -0.53 -46.47 -13.72
N GLU A 14 0.18 -45.64 -14.49
CA GLU A 14 1.23 -46.11 -15.40
C GLU A 14 2.38 -46.77 -14.65
N VAL A 15 2.89 -46.11 -13.59
CA VAL A 15 3.98 -46.65 -12.75
C VAL A 15 3.57 -47.95 -12.06
N SER A 16 2.32 -48.05 -11.58
CA SER A 16 1.80 -49.27 -10.93
C SER A 16 1.70 -50.47 -11.88
N SER A 17 1.73 -50.25 -13.20
CA SER A 17 1.68 -51.31 -14.21
C SER A 17 3.06 -51.85 -14.62
N ILE A 18 4.15 -51.29 -14.09
CA ILE A 18 5.53 -51.68 -14.44
C ILE A 18 5.96 -52.91 -13.62
N GLU A 19 6.15 -54.06 -14.28
CA GLU A 19 6.59 -55.34 -13.68
C GLU A 19 8.11 -55.43 -13.39
N TYR A 20 8.76 -54.33 -12.95
CA TYR A 20 10.21 -54.32 -12.68
C TYR A 20 10.52 -54.04 -11.20
N ASP A 21 10.61 -55.13 -10.44
CA ASP A 21 10.75 -55.22 -8.97
C ASP A 21 11.99 -54.49 -8.38
N LYS A 22 13.05 -54.25 -9.18
CA LYS A 22 14.32 -53.69 -8.65
C LYS A 22 14.27 -52.21 -8.28
N ASN A 23 13.38 -51.42 -8.89
CA ASN A 23 13.34 -49.96 -8.71
C ASN A 23 12.00 -49.49 -8.11
N LYS A 24 11.15 -50.42 -7.67
CA LYS A 24 9.80 -50.12 -7.19
C LYS A 24 9.80 -49.13 -6.04
N GLU A 25 10.69 -49.31 -5.05
CA GLU A 25 10.83 -48.39 -3.92
C GLU A 25 11.18 -46.96 -4.34
N VAL A 26 12.01 -46.80 -5.39
CA VAL A 26 12.38 -45.48 -5.91
C VAL A 26 11.18 -44.80 -6.56
N PHE A 27 10.42 -45.55 -7.36
CA PHE A 27 9.22 -45.02 -8.00
C PHE A 27 8.12 -44.68 -6.99
N ASP A 28 7.89 -45.52 -6.00
CA ASP A 28 6.95 -45.25 -4.91
C ASP A 28 7.36 -44.01 -4.12
N GLY A 29 8.67 -43.83 -3.86
CA GLY A 29 9.22 -42.64 -3.24
C GLY A 29 9.00 -41.37 -4.07
N ILE A 30 9.22 -41.44 -5.39
CA ILE A 30 8.95 -40.32 -6.31
C ILE A 30 7.46 -39.97 -6.33
N LEU A 31 6.57 -40.96 -6.41
CA LEU A 31 5.12 -40.73 -6.39
C LEU A 31 4.67 -40.08 -5.09
N SER A 32 5.19 -40.54 -3.95
CA SER A 32 4.91 -39.94 -2.66
C SER A 32 5.37 -38.49 -2.58
N LEU A 33 6.56 -38.17 -3.10
CA LEU A 33 7.06 -36.78 -3.15
C LEU A 33 6.19 -35.91 -4.06
N ILE A 34 5.75 -36.42 -5.21
CA ILE A 34 4.86 -35.71 -6.13
C ILE A 34 3.50 -35.42 -5.47
N ASP A 35 2.96 -36.37 -4.69
CA ASP A 35 1.72 -36.15 -3.95
C ASP A 35 1.85 -35.04 -2.91
N ILE A 36 2.91 -35.09 -2.09
CA ILE A 36 3.21 -34.04 -1.09
C ILE A 36 3.36 -32.68 -1.78
N LEU A 37 4.13 -32.61 -2.87
CA LEU A 37 4.29 -31.38 -3.65
C LEU A 37 2.97 -30.88 -4.24
N SER A 38 2.10 -31.79 -4.69
CA SER A 38 0.79 -31.42 -5.21
C SER A 38 -0.07 -30.78 -4.12
N GLU A 39 -0.07 -31.34 -2.91
CA GLU A 39 -0.80 -30.81 -1.76
C GLU A 39 -0.26 -29.44 -1.32
N GLU A 40 1.06 -29.30 -1.21
CA GLU A 40 1.68 -28.01 -0.87
C GLU A 40 1.38 -26.92 -1.91
N VAL A 41 1.40 -27.26 -3.20
CA VAL A 41 1.03 -26.31 -4.28
C VAL A 41 -0.43 -25.90 -4.17
N ARG A 42 -1.35 -26.81 -3.77
CA ARG A 42 -2.75 -26.43 -3.53
C ARG A 42 -2.87 -25.48 -2.35
N ALA A 43 -2.26 -25.82 -1.21
CA ALA A 43 -2.28 -24.97 -0.03
C ALA A 43 -1.68 -23.59 -0.31
N LEU A 44 -0.64 -23.51 -1.15
CA LEU A 44 -0.08 -22.24 -1.60
C LEU A 44 -1.05 -21.45 -2.49
N SER A 45 -1.74 -22.11 -3.41
CA SER A 45 -2.77 -21.49 -4.25
C SER A 45 -3.91 -20.91 -3.41
N ASP A 46 -4.40 -21.65 -2.43
CA ASP A 46 -5.50 -21.20 -1.55
C ASP A 46 -5.07 -19.99 -0.71
N ARG A 47 -3.82 -19.99 -0.22
CA ARG A 47 -3.25 -18.83 0.49
C ARG A 47 -3.06 -17.62 -0.41
N GLN A 48 -2.69 -17.83 -1.67
CA GLN A 48 -2.53 -16.76 -2.64
C GLN A 48 -3.88 -16.11 -2.96
N GLU A 49 -4.93 -16.91 -3.19
CA GLU A 49 -6.30 -16.41 -3.40
C GLU A 49 -6.77 -15.55 -2.22
N SER A 50 -6.58 -16.03 -0.98
CA SER A 50 -6.90 -15.24 0.21
C SER A 50 -6.07 -13.94 0.32
N LEU A 51 -4.81 -13.95 -0.13
CA LEU A 51 -3.99 -12.73 -0.14
C LEU A 51 -4.49 -11.73 -1.19
N GLU A 52 -4.89 -12.20 -2.37
CA GLU A 52 -5.47 -11.38 -3.44
C GLU A 52 -6.76 -10.70 -2.96
N GLU A 53 -7.67 -11.45 -2.31
CA GLU A 53 -8.89 -10.89 -1.70
C GLU A 53 -8.57 -9.82 -0.64
N ASN A 54 -7.61 -10.09 0.25
CA ASN A 54 -7.20 -9.11 1.27
C ASN A 54 -6.61 -7.83 0.65
N LEU A 55 -5.88 -7.95 -0.45
CA LEU A 55 -5.34 -6.79 -1.17
C LEU A 55 -6.44 -5.98 -1.83
N GLU A 56 -7.46 -6.64 -2.39
CA GLU A 56 -8.63 -5.98 -2.96
C GLU A 56 -9.37 -5.15 -1.89
N TYR A 57 -9.60 -5.69 -0.69
CA TYR A 57 -10.19 -4.93 0.41
C TYR A 57 -9.35 -3.73 0.85
N ILE A 58 -8.02 -3.87 0.89
CA ILE A 58 -7.13 -2.74 1.23
C ILE A 58 -7.22 -1.65 0.15
N ASP A 59 -7.27 -2.05 -1.13
CA ASP A 59 -7.39 -1.09 -2.23
C ASP A 59 -8.72 -0.33 -2.16
N GLU A 60 -9.83 -1.04 -1.91
CA GLU A 60 -11.16 -0.43 -1.70
C GLU A 60 -11.16 0.54 -0.50
N ASP A 61 -10.58 0.16 0.63
CA ASP A 61 -10.46 1.03 1.81
C ASP A 61 -9.63 2.28 1.52
N ILE A 62 -8.53 2.14 0.77
CA ILE A 62 -7.68 3.27 0.37
C ILE A 62 -8.43 4.20 -0.58
N ILE A 63 -9.18 3.67 -1.55
CA ILE A 63 -10.01 4.47 -2.44
C ILE A 63 -11.04 5.26 -1.63
N GLY A 64 -11.74 4.61 -0.69
CA GLY A 64 -12.69 5.28 0.19
C GLY A 64 -12.06 6.41 1.01
N LEU A 65 -10.86 6.19 1.57
CA LEU A 65 -10.12 7.25 2.27
C LEU A 65 -9.66 8.37 1.34
N GLN A 66 -9.27 8.06 0.10
CA GLN A 66 -8.86 9.07 -0.86
C GLN A 66 -10.04 9.95 -1.25
N ASP A 67 -11.20 9.35 -1.50
CA ASP A 67 -12.43 10.09 -1.77
C ASP A 67 -12.76 10.96 -0.54
N GLU A 68 -12.83 10.40 0.67
CA GLU A 68 -13.15 11.20 1.87
C GLU A 68 -12.17 12.35 2.17
N LEU A 69 -10.87 12.21 1.88
CA LEU A 69 -9.85 13.22 2.20
C LEU A 69 -9.58 14.21 1.07
N PHE A 70 -9.77 13.82 -0.19
CA PHE A 70 -9.36 14.60 -1.36
C PHE A 70 -10.51 14.96 -2.31
N GLU A 71 -11.72 14.44 -2.11
CA GLU A 71 -12.88 14.74 -2.96
C GLU A 71 -13.45 16.16 -2.72
N GLU A 72 -13.02 16.86 -1.66
CA GLU A 72 -13.45 18.25 -1.34
C GLU A 72 -12.37 19.33 -1.50
N VAL A 73 -11.15 19.01 -1.98
CA VAL A 73 -10.12 20.03 -2.19
C VAL A 73 -9.49 19.81 -3.56
N SER A 74 -9.92 20.60 -4.54
CA SER A 74 -9.29 20.58 -5.86
C SER A 74 -7.82 21.01 -5.76
N ILE A 75 -7.00 20.62 -6.74
CA ILE A 75 -5.61 21.14 -6.81
C ILE A 75 -5.66 22.67 -6.90
N GLU A 76 -6.66 23.23 -7.57
CA GLU A 76 -6.93 24.67 -7.55
C GLU A 76 -7.21 25.20 -6.14
N ASP A 77 -8.05 24.53 -5.32
CA ASP A 77 -8.32 24.93 -3.93
C ASP A 77 -7.06 24.85 -3.04
N LEU A 78 -6.21 23.83 -3.23
CA LEU A 78 -4.93 23.70 -2.53
C LEU A 78 -3.94 24.79 -2.93
N MET A 79 -3.94 25.19 -4.21
CA MET A 79 -3.10 26.28 -4.71
C MET A 79 -3.60 27.64 -4.21
N GLU A 80 -4.92 27.85 -4.10
CA GLU A 80 -5.49 29.05 -3.47
C GLU A 80 -5.11 29.16 -1.98
N MET A 81 -5.04 28.04 -1.25
CA MET A 81 -4.55 28.03 0.14
C MET A 81 -3.07 28.45 0.27
N GLU A 82 -2.21 28.14 -0.71
CA GLU A 82 -0.82 28.61 -0.74
C GLU A 82 -0.72 30.13 -1.02
N GLU A 83 -1.68 30.70 -1.77
CA GLU A 83 -1.77 32.15 -1.98
C GLU A 83 -2.33 32.91 -0.76
N GLU A 84 -3.05 32.22 0.12
CA GLU A 84 -3.68 32.82 1.30
C GLU A 84 -2.64 33.18 2.40
N TYR A 85 -1.55 32.43 2.53
CA TYR A 85 -0.52 32.65 3.58
C TYR A 85 0.84 33.01 2.99
N VAL A 86 1.41 34.14 3.42
CA VAL A 86 2.76 34.56 3.02
C VAL A 86 3.76 34.37 4.16
N GLU A 87 4.98 33.97 3.81
CA GLU A 87 6.10 33.90 4.74
C GLU A 87 6.76 35.28 4.88
N ILE A 88 6.85 35.77 6.12
CA ILE A 88 7.61 36.97 6.48
C ILE A 88 8.66 36.64 7.53
N LYS A 89 9.67 37.49 7.66
CA LYS A 89 10.63 37.42 8.77
C LYS A 89 10.34 38.52 9.78
N CYS A 90 10.27 38.16 11.06
CA CYS A 90 10.11 39.14 12.13
C CYS A 90 11.30 40.11 12.13
N ASN A 91 11.03 41.42 12.09
CA ASN A 91 12.07 42.47 12.13
C ASN A 91 12.94 42.42 13.41
N ASN A 92 12.43 41.82 14.49
CA ASN A 92 13.07 41.79 15.80
C ASN A 92 13.90 40.52 16.07
N CYS A 93 13.39 39.34 15.70
CA CYS A 93 14.06 38.07 16.01
C CYS A 93 14.47 37.25 14.79
N GLN A 94 14.16 37.73 13.57
CA GLN A 94 14.49 37.12 12.28
C GLN A 94 13.93 35.70 12.08
N LYS A 95 13.02 35.24 12.96
CA LYS A 95 12.32 33.98 12.78
C LYS A 95 11.22 34.12 11.72
N PRO A 96 11.01 33.09 10.89
CA PRO A 96 9.95 33.08 9.89
C PRO A 96 8.58 32.99 10.56
N LEU A 97 7.59 33.65 9.96
CA LEU A 97 6.18 33.66 10.35
C LEU A 97 5.34 33.50 9.09
N PHE A 98 4.30 32.67 9.16
CA PHE A 98 3.32 32.51 8.09
C PHE A 98 2.05 33.27 8.48
N ILE A 99 1.62 34.19 7.63
CA ILE A 99 0.53 35.13 7.93
C ILE A 99 -0.37 35.25 6.72
N GLU A 100 -1.68 35.29 6.96
CA GLU A 100 -2.67 35.56 5.92
C GLU A 100 -2.34 36.88 5.17
N GLY A 101 -2.30 36.84 3.84
CA GLY A 101 -1.90 37.96 2.98
C GLY A 101 -2.76 39.21 3.21
N ASP A 102 -4.06 39.02 3.44
CA ASP A 102 -5.01 40.10 3.77
C ASP A 102 -4.70 40.75 5.12
N THR A 103 -4.22 39.99 6.10
CA THR A 103 -3.83 40.51 7.41
C THR A 103 -2.64 41.47 7.29
N ILE A 104 -1.70 41.24 6.37
CA ILE A 104 -0.56 42.16 6.15
C ILE A 104 -1.01 43.49 5.55
N ASN A 105 -2.06 43.48 4.73
CA ASN A 105 -2.57 44.69 4.09
C ASN A 105 -3.51 45.47 5.00
N ASN A 106 -4.29 44.79 5.84
CA ASN A 106 -5.33 45.39 6.69
C ASN A 106 -4.90 45.69 8.12
N SER A 107 -3.84 45.05 8.63
CA SER A 107 -3.32 45.31 9.98
C SER A 107 -2.01 46.09 9.93
N SER A 108 -1.92 47.12 10.77
CA SER A 108 -0.70 47.93 10.94
C SER A 108 0.28 47.32 11.96
N ILE A 109 -0.19 46.37 12.78
CA ILE A 109 0.59 45.76 13.86
C ILE A 109 0.34 44.25 13.85
N ILE A 110 1.42 43.49 13.67
CA ILE A 110 1.41 42.03 13.74
C ILE A 110 2.33 41.60 14.89
N PRO A 111 1.83 41.00 15.98
CA PRO A 111 2.68 40.53 17.06
C PRO A 111 3.45 39.25 16.70
N CYS A 112 4.72 39.17 17.08
CA CYS A 112 5.54 37.98 16.90
C CYS A 112 5.35 36.99 18.07
N PRO A 113 4.91 35.74 17.84
CA PRO A 113 4.77 34.71 18.88
C PRO A 113 6.11 34.25 19.47
N PHE A 114 7.24 34.53 18.79
CA PHE A 114 8.56 34.08 19.25
C PHE A 114 9.29 35.08 20.14
N CYS A 115 9.01 36.37 20.02
CA CYS A 115 9.70 37.41 20.79
C CYS A 115 8.76 38.40 21.47
N ASN A 116 7.45 38.22 21.30
CA ASN A 116 6.37 39.05 21.85
C ASN A 116 6.48 40.54 21.50
N LYS A 117 7.25 40.89 20.47
CA LYS A 117 7.36 42.23 19.87
C LYS A 117 6.66 42.25 18.51
N ASN A 118 6.42 43.42 17.95
CA ASN A 118 5.81 43.56 16.62
C ASN A 118 6.73 42.95 15.55
N ALA A 119 6.22 41.98 14.79
CA ALA A 119 6.91 41.33 13.68
C ALA A 119 7.08 42.27 12.48
N ILE A 120 6.01 43.02 12.17
CA ILE A 120 5.97 44.09 11.17
C ILE A 120 5.33 45.31 11.83
N GLU A 121 5.88 46.48 11.51
CA GLU A 121 5.34 47.80 11.86
C GLU A 121 5.44 48.62 10.55
N LYS A 122 4.31 48.96 9.94
CA LYS A 122 4.23 49.75 8.70
C LYS A 122 4.28 51.25 9.02
#